data_AF-A0A953NYL8-F1
#
_entry.id   AF-A0A953NYL8-F1
#
_cell.length_a   1.000
_cell.length_b   1.000
_cell.length_c   1.000
_cell.angle_alpha   90.00
_cell.angle_beta   90.00
_cell.angle_gamma   90.00
#
_symmetry.space_group_name_H-M   'P 1'
#
loop_
_entity.id
_entity.type
_entity.pdbx_description
1 polymer ?
#
loop_
_entity_poly.entity_id
_entity_poly.type
_entity_poly.pdbx_seq_one_letter_code
_entity_poly.pdbx_strand_id
1 'polypeptide(L)'
;MDIHDEHECAQEAHKHPGGVARGDGVDQQSPRPRLMRISEVGQNCDPASPLGCVLEWVRGFLARPHPQLGRTGSVCPFVPIALGLDTIWMAEVAETAPSFERLSAIITDYRNVFLETEPTIGPEALNKAFLVVFPSLKANGADGAAVVDKVQVSLKRYFVEMGLMLGEFHAANESPGLRNPDFRPLRSPIPMLAIRHMVESDLPFLIRETYPPKERSSFLRSYLFHLGGELSEVKFKAALDGLIAAEVAIVLNAA
;
A
#
# COMPACT_ATOMS: atom_id res chain seq x y z
N MET A 1 -32.23 70.87 35.78
CA MET A 1 -31.46 71.40 36.91
C MET A 1 -32.28 71.06 38.13
N ASP A 2 -31.73 70.20 38.98
CA ASP A 2 -32.25 69.58 40.23
C ASP A 2 -31.85 68.09 40.18
N ILE A 3 -30.68 67.71 40.72
CA ILE A 3 -30.28 67.51 42.13
C ILE A 3 -30.73 66.15 42.66
N HIS A 4 -29.73 65.27 42.74
CA HIS A 4 -29.41 64.22 43.73
C HIS A 4 -30.54 63.44 44.42
N ASP A 5 -30.48 62.11 44.28
CA ASP A 5 -30.31 61.24 45.45
C ASP A 5 -29.77 59.86 45.03
N GLU A 6 -28.60 59.51 45.56
CA GLU A 6 -28.05 58.15 45.58
C GLU A 6 -28.15 57.64 47.01
N HIS A 7 -28.83 56.51 47.23
CA HIS A 7 -28.53 55.63 48.36
C HIS A 7 -28.96 54.18 48.09
N GLU A 8 -28.05 53.29 48.47
CA GLU A 8 -28.23 51.90 48.95
C GLU A 8 -28.45 50.71 47.98
N CYS A 9 -27.33 50.01 47.77
CA CYS A 9 -27.04 48.67 48.32
C CYS A 9 -27.93 47.46 47.94
N ALA A 10 -27.23 46.52 47.30
CA ALA A 10 -27.30 45.06 47.45
C ALA A 10 -28.28 44.22 46.59
N GLN A 11 -27.60 43.30 45.89
CA GLN A 11 -27.93 41.89 45.64
C GLN A 11 -28.63 41.47 44.32
N GLU A 12 -27.91 40.55 43.67
CA GLU A 12 -28.35 39.44 42.81
C GLU A 12 -28.95 39.75 41.43
N ALA A 13 -28.17 39.47 40.38
CA ALA A 13 -28.49 38.40 39.44
C ALA A 13 -27.40 38.30 38.36
N HIS A 14 -26.71 37.16 38.32
CA HIS A 14 -25.87 36.78 37.20
C HIS A 14 -26.71 36.59 35.93
N LYS A 15 -26.52 37.49 34.95
CA LYS A 15 -26.81 37.20 33.56
C LYS A 15 -26.01 38.15 32.68
N HIS A 16 -24.99 37.66 31.97
CA HIS A 16 -24.69 38.16 30.63
C HIS A 16 -24.03 37.09 29.75
N PRO A 17 -24.25 37.21 28.42
CA PRO A 17 -24.12 36.13 27.44
C PRO A 17 -22.75 36.17 26.74
N GLY A 18 -22.37 35.07 26.10
CA GLY A 18 -21.19 35.06 25.26
C GLY A 18 -20.95 33.69 24.67
N GLY A 19 -21.55 33.43 23.52
CA GLY A 19 -21.27 32.24 22.74
C GLY A 19 -19.82 32.21 22.29
N VAL A 20 -19.19 31.07 22.48
CA VAL A 20 -18.12 30.59 21.62
C VAL A 20 -18.52 29.19 21.25
N ALA A 21 -19.08 29.05 20.04
CA ALA A 21 -19.25 27.74 19.43
C ALA A 21 -17.86 27.13 19.27
N ARG A 22 -17.53 26.19 20.16
CA ARG A 22 -16.43 25.26 19.92
C ARG A 22 -16.86 24.43 18.73
N GLY A 23 -16.19 24.65 17.61
CA GLY A 23 -16.24 23.72 16.49
C GLY A 23 -15.66 22.40 16.99
N ASP A 24 -16.54 21.44 17.24
CA ASP A 24 -16.16 20.04 17.35
C ASP A 24 -15.65 19.62 15.98
N GLY A 25 -14.33 19.72 15.81
CA GLY A 25 -13.60 19.05 14.75
C GLY A 25 -13.73 17.55 14.99
N VAL A 26 -14.85 16.98 14.56
CA VAL A 26 -15.00 15.54 14.45
C VAL A 26 -14.14 15.11 13.28
N ASP A 27 -12.98 14.54 13.61
CA ASP A 27 -12.15 13.77 12.69
C ASP A 27 -13.00 12.55 12.26
N GLN A 28 -13.85 12.73 11.24
CA GLN A 28 -14.67 11.66 10.68
C GLN A 28 -13.79 10.80 9.79
N GLN A 29 -12.88 10.04 10.41
CA GLN A 29 -12.21 8.93 9.75
C GLN A 29 -13.30 7.92 9.38
N SER A 30 -13.72 7.94 8.12
CA SER A 30 -14.64 6.92 7.60
C SER A 30 -14.03 5.54 7.86
N PRO A 31 -14.81 4.58 8.39
CA PRO A 31 -14.27 3.33 8.89
C PRO A 31 -13.46 2.60 7.82
N ARG A 32 -12.33 2.02 8.24
CA ARG A 32 -11.51 1.15 7.38
C ARG A 32 -12.38 0.00 6.85
N PRO A 33 -12.31 -0.34 5.56
CA PRO A 33 -13.08 -1.46 5.04
C PRO A 33 -12.74 -2.78 5.73
N ARG A 34 -13.71 -3.71 5.72
CA ARG A 34 -13.53 -5.03 6.33
C ARG A 34 -12.42 -5.79 5.59
N LEU A 35 -11.47 -6.30 6.37
CA LEU A 35 -10.42 -7.20 5.90
C LEU A 35 -10.87 -8.65 6.13
N MET A 36 -10.81 -9.48 5.10
CA MET A 36 -11.22 -10.89 5.13
C MET A 36 -10.07 -11.78 4.67
N ARG A 37 -9.96 -12.99 5.23
CA ARG A 37 -9.02 -13.98 4.68
C ARG A 37 -9.50 -14.44 3.30
N ILE A 38 -8.58 -14.92 2.47
CA ILE A 38 -8.89 -15.40 1.13
C ILE A 38 -9.82 -16.62 1.16
N SER A 39 -9.71 -17.48 2.17
CA SER A 39 -10.67 -18.57 2.42
C SER A 39 -12.08 -18.04 2.74
N GLU A 40 -12.18 -17.00 3.57
CA GLU A 40 -13.43 -16.36 3.95
C GLU A 40 -14.11 -15.69 2.75
N VAL A 41 -13.33 -15.03 1.88
CA VAL A 41 -13.83 -14.53 0.59
C VAL A 41 -14.41 -15.67 -0.25
N GLY A 42 -13.69 -16.79 -0.36
CA GLY A 42 -14.14 -17.95 -1.13
C GLY A 42 -15.40 -18.64 -0.57
N GLN A 43 -15.68 -18.49 0.72
CA GLN A 43 -16.86 -19.05 1.37
C GLN A 43 -18.07 -18.12 1.32
N ASN A 44 -17.84 -16.81 1.40
CA ASN A 44 -18.88 -15.83 1.70
C ASN A 44 -19.18 -14.84 0.56
N CYS A 45 -18.30 -14.71 -0.43
CA CYS A 45 -18.48 -13.77 -1.53
C CYS A 45 -18.94 -14.49 -2.81
N ASP A 46 -19.85 -13.86 -3.55
CA ASP A 46 -20.22 -14.30 -4.90
C ASP A 46 -18.97 -14.26 -5.82
N PRO A 47 -18.68 -15.29 -6.63
CA PRO A 47 -17.62 -15.25 -7.64
C PRO A 47 -17.68 -14.05 -8.59
N ALA A 48 -18.88 -13.49 -8.84
CA ALA A 48 -19.08 -12.29 -9.64
C ALA A 48 -18.83 -10.97 -8.89
N SER A 49 -18.70 -11.01 -7.56
CA SER A 49 -18.33 -9.84 -6.76
C SER A 49 -16.88 -9.39 -7.05
N PRO A 50 -16.50 -8.15 -6.71
CA PRO A 50 -15.14 -7.69 -6.93
C PRO A 50 -14.08 -8.57 -6.24
N LEU A 51 -14.31 -8.95 -4.98
CA LEU A 51 -13.40 -9.83 -4.24
C LEU A 51 -13.39 -11.25 -4.81
N GLY A 52 -14.54 -11.78 -5.23
CA GLY A 52 -14.63 -13.08 -5.92
C GLY A 52 -13.85 -13.10 -7.24
N CYS A 53 -13.95 -12.04 -8.04
CA CYS A 53 -13.21 -11.90 -9.29
C CYS A 53 -11.69 -11.85 -9.07
N VAL A 54 -11.24 -11.12 -8.03
CA VAL A 54 -9.81 -11.09 -7.67
C VAL A 54 -9.34 -12.44 -7.13
N LEU A 55 -10.15 -13.13 -6.32
CA LEU A 55 -9.85 -14.49 -5.84
C LEU A 55 -9.61 -15.47 -7.00
N GLU A 56 -10.50 -15.47 -7.99
CA GLU A 56 -10.34 -16.32 -9.17
C GLU A 56 -9.11 -15.96 -9.99
N TRP A 57 -8.78 -14.67 -10.10
CA TRP A 57 -7.51 -14.25 -10.73
C TRP A 57 -6.27 -14.69 -9.94
N VAL A 58 -6.29 -14.60 -8.60
CA VAL A 58 -5.18 -15.09 -7.75
C VAL A 58 -4.96 -16.59 -7.98
N ARG A 59 -6.03 -17.39 -7.99
CA ARG A 59 -5.97 -18.85 -8.18
C ARG A 59 -5.68 -19.28 -9.62
N GLY A 60 -6.21 -18.55 -10.59
CA GLY A 60 -6.19 -18.90 -12.01
C GLY A 60 -4.97 -18.36 -12.76
N PHE A 61 -4.39 -17.24 -12.29
CA PHE A 61 -3.25 -16.61 -12.94
C PHE A 61 -2.02 -16.61 -12.04
N LEU A 62 -2.08 -15.97 -10.87
CA LEU A 62 -0.88 -15.82 -10.02
C LEU A 62 -0.35 -17.15 -9.49
N ALA A 63 -1.24 -18.07 -9.13
CA ALA A 63 -0.90 -19.41 -8.63
C ALA A 63 -0.55 -20.42 -9.74
N ARG A 64 -0.67 -20.05 -11.02
CA ARG A 64 -0.51 -20.97 -12.16
C ARG A 64 0.74 -20.67 -12.97
N PRO A 65 1.33 -21.67 -13.65
CA PRO A 65 2.37 -21.42 -14.62
C PRO A 65 1.83 -20.64 -15.82
N HIS A 66 2.71 -19.90 -16.49
CA HIS A 66 2.36 -19.15 -17.68
C HIS A 66 3.44 -19.32 -18.77
N PRO A 67 3.08 -19.61 -20.03
CA PRO A 67 4.05 -19.88 -21.09
C PRO A 67 5.00 -18.69 -21.35
N GLN A 68 4.51 -17.47 -21.17
CA GLN A 68 5.30 -16.24 -21.36
C GLN A 68 6.09 -15.82 -20.11
N LEU A 69 6.08 -16.59 -19.01
CA LEU A 69 6.77 -16.18 -17.77
C LEU A 69 8.30 -16.13 -17.92
N GLY A 70 8.87 -16.92 -18.83
CA GLY A 70 10.33 -17.04 -19.03
C GLY A 70 11.02 -17.92 -17.97
N ARG A 71 10.25 -18.63 -17.13
CA ARG A 71 10.73 -19.68 -16.22
C ARG A 71 9.60 -20.68 -15.94
N THR A 72 9.95 -21.84 -15.37
CA THR A 72 8.98 -22.81 -14.86
C THR A 72 8.36 -22.34 -13.53
N GLY A 73 7.25 -23.00 -13.14
CA GLY A 73 6.50 -22.70 -11.92
C GLY A 73 5.47 -21.60 -12.11
N SER A 74 4.82 -21.20 -11.02
CA SER A 74 3.75 -20.20 -11.01
C SER A 74 4.24 -18.78 -11.33
N VAL A 75 3.34 -17.93 -11.85
CA VAL A 75 3.60 -16.50 -12.11
C VAL A 75 4.16 -15.83 -10.85
N CYS A 76 3.47 -15.96 -9.72
CA CYS A 76 4.01 -15.59 -8.41
C CYS A 76 4.39 -16.85 -7.63
N PRO A 77 5.67 -17.03 -7.23
CA PRO A 77 6.12 -18.23 -6.54
C PRO A 77 5.57 -18.33 -5.11
N PHE A 78 5.16 -17.21 -4.49
CA PHE A 78 4.64 -17.16 -3.13
C PHE A 78 3.15 -17.52 -3.03
N VAL A 79 2.37 -17.25 -4.08
CA VAL A 79 0.91 -17.38 -4.02
C VAL A 79 0.43 -18.81 -3.75
N PRO A 80 0.99 -19.88 -4.36
CA PRO A 80 0.56 -21.24 -4.03
C PRO A 80 0.70 -21.60 -2.55
N ILE A 81 1.81 -21.18 -1.92
CA ILE A 81 2.06 -21.40 -0.49
C ILE A 81 1.11 -20.57 0.35
N ALA A 82 0.98 -19.27 0.05
CA ALA A 82 0.10 -18.35 0.76
C ALA A 82 -1.38 -18.76 0.71
N LEU A 83 -1.83 -19.35 -0.41
CA LEU A 83 -3.15 -19.95 -0.52
C LEU A 83 -3.33 -21.17 0.38
N GLY A 84 -2.30 -22.02 0.49
CA GLY A 84 -2.32 -23.19 1.37
C GLY A 84 -2.30 -22.82 2.86
N LEU A 85 -1.60 -21.75 3.22
CA LEU A 85 -1.52 -21.23 4.59
C LEU A 85 -2.68 -20.29 4.96
N ASP A 86 -3.54 -19.93 4.00
CA ASP A 86 -4.60 -18.92 4.15
C ASP A 86 -4.07 -17.56 4.66
N THR A 87 -2.89 -17.17 4.17
CA THR A 87 -2.18 -15.94 4.55
C THR A 87 -2.32 -14.84 3.49
N ILE A 88 -3.42 -14.85 2.73
CA ILE A 88 -3.80 -13.72 1.88
C ILE A 88 -5.06 -13.11 2.48
N TRP A 89 -5.03 -11.81 2.69
CA TRP A 89 -6.19 -11.03 3.12
C TRP A 89 -6.63 -10.09 2.01
N MET A 90 -7.93 -9.83 1.93
CA MET A 90 -8.52 -8.97 0.93
C MET A 90 -9.47 -7.98 1.58
N ALA A 91 -9.45 -6.75 1.08
CA ALA A 91 -10.39 -5.71 1.46
C ALA A 91 -10.92 -5.01 0.22
N GLU A 92 -12.19 -4.64 0.25
CA GLU A 92 -12.85 -3.89 -0.83
C GLU A 92 -13.07 -2.45 -0.41
N VAL A 93 -12.55 -1.50 -1.18
CA VAL A 93 -12.89 -0.08 -1.05
C VAL A 93 -14.03 0.22 -2.02
N ALA A 94 -15.27 0.05 -1.57
CA ALA A 94 -16.48 0.23 -2.37
C ALA A 94 -16.86 1.71 -2.60
N GLU A 95 -16.13 2.65 -1.99
CA GLU A 95 -16.34 4.09 -2.17
C GLU A 95 -16.25 4.47 -3.65
N THR A 96 -17.20 5.29 -4.12
CA THR A 96 -17.21 5.76 -5.51
C THR A 96 -16.25 6.94 -5.66
N ALA A 97 -15.33 6.85 -6.63
CA ALA A 97 -14.33 7.88 -6.92
C ALA A 97 -13.53 8.35 -5.68
N PRO A 98 -12.90 7.44 -4.92
CA PRO A 98 -12.16 7.81 -3.72
C PRO A 98 -11.00 8.72 -4.09
N SER A 99 -10.79 9.78 -3.29
CA SER A 99 -9.70 10.72 -3.53
C SER A 99 -8.33 10.07 -3.31
N PHE A 100 -7.28 10.67 -3.86
CA PHE A 100 -5.90 10.25 -3.61
C PHE A 100 -5.56 10.23 -2.12
N GLU A 101 -5.99 11.24 -1.37
CA GLU A 101 -5.75 11.37 0.07
C GLU A 101 -6.48 10.26 0.83
N ARG A 102 -7.73 9.97 0.45
CA ARG A 102 -8.52 8.91 1.07
C ARG A 102 -7.89 7.54 0.85
N LEU A 103 -7.50 7.23 -0.38
CA LEU A 103 -6.80 5.98 -0.69
C LEU A 103 -5.46 5.87 0.03
N SER A 104 -4.71 6.97 0.10
CA SER A 104 -3.43 7.00 0.79
C SER A 104 -3.58 6.75 2.29
N ALA A 105 -4.60 7.33 2.91
CA ALA A 105 -4.94 7.08 4.31
C ALA A 105 -5.33 5.61 4.54
N ILE A 106 -6.20 5.05 3.70
CA ILE A 106 -6.62 3.64 3.79
C ILE A 106 -5.41 2.70 3.69
N ILE A 107 -4.51 2.94 2.74
CA ILE A 107 -3.34 2.09 2.52
C ILE A 107 -2.33 2.23 3.67
N THR A 108 -2.15 3.44 4.19
CA THR A 108 -1.34 3.68 5.40
C THR A 108 -1.90 2.96 6.62
N ASP A 109 -3.22 2.95 6.78
CA ASP A 109 -3.89 2.22 7.84
C ASP A 109 -3.70 0.71 7.70
N TYR A 110 -3.88 0.15 6.50
CA TYR A 110 -3.67 -1.28 6.26
C TYR A 110 -2.21 -1.71 6.43
N ARG A 111 -1.24 -0.83 6.21
CA ARG A 111 0.16 -1.10 6.55
C ARG A 111 0.34 -1.39 8.03
N ASN A 112 -0.27 -0.58 8.89
CA ASN A 112 -0.16 -0.75 10.34
C ASN A 112 -0.86 -2.07 10.76
N VAL A 113 -2.04 -2.35 10.20
CA VAL A 113 -2.74 -3.63 10.42
C VAL A 113 -1.91 -4.81 9.95
N PHE A 114 -1.26 -4.70 8.79
CA PHE A 114 -0.43 -5.75 8.23
C PHE A 114 0.70 -6.15 9.19
N LEU A 115 1.36 -5.16 9.80
CA LEU A 115 2.44 -5.37 10.76
C LEU A 115 1.96 -6.06 12.05
N GLU A 116 0.69 -5.83 12.44
CA GLU A 116 0.09 -6.43 13.64
C GLU A 116 -0.61 -7.78 13.38
N THR A 117 -0.88 -8.11 12.12
CA THR A 117 -1.63 -9.33 11.75
C THR A 117 -0.69 -10.54 11.69
N GLU A 118 -0.99 -11.59 12.43
CA GLU A 118 -0.26 -12.86 12.35
C GLU A 118 -0.41 -13.52 10.97
N PRO A 119 0.64 -14.18 10.43
CA PRO A 119 1.97 -14.35 11.03
C PRO A 119 2.82 -13.07 10.99
N THR A 120 3.45 -12.71 12.11
CA THR A 120 4.32 -11.51 12.22
C THR A 120 5.82 -11.85 12.13
N ILE A 121 6.19 -13.09 12.43
CA ILE A 121 7.58 -13.58 12.43
C ILE A 121 7.71 -14.94 11.74
N GLY A 122 8.93 -15.31 11.37
CA GLY A 122 9.26 -16.61 10.80
C GLY A 122 8.93 -16.76 9.30
N PRO A 123 9.16 -17.95 8.72
CA PRO A 123 9.04 -18.17 7.27
C PRO A 123 7.62 -17.94 6.71
N GLU A 124 6.59 -18.16 7.53
CA GLU A 124 5.20 -17.96 7.13
C GLU A 124 4.86 -16.47 6.95
N ALA A 125 5.51 -15.57 7.70
CA ALA A 125 5.34 -14.12 7.55
C ALA A 125 5.68 -13.65 6.12
N LEU A 126 6.66 -14.27 5.46
CA LEU A 126 6.99 -13.95 4.06
C LEU A 126 5.89 -14.30 3.06
N ASN A 127 4.97 -15.21 3.42
CA ASN A 127 3.82 -15.59 2.61
C ASN A 127 2.55 -14.81 2.98
N LYS A 128 2.64 -13.82 3.88
CA LYS A 128 1.54 -12.91 4.22
C LYS A 128 1.42 -11.80 3.17
N ALA A 129 0.21 -11.62 2.64
CA ALA A 129 -0.11 -10.53 1.72
C ALA A 129 -1.49 -9.94 1.96
N PHE A 130 -1.62 -8.62 1.88
CA PHE A 130 -2.91 -7.93 1.84
C PHE A 130 -3.16 -7.40 0.44
N LEU A 131 -4.36 -7.61 -0.08
CA LEU A 131 -4.85 -7.06 -1.36
C LEU A 131 -5.98 -6.07 -1.07
N VAL A 132 -5.74 -4.79 -1.33
CA VAL A 132 -6.76 -3.74 -1.17
C VAL A 132 -7.30 -3.39 -2.55
N VAL A 133 -8.55 -3.76 -2.80
CA VAL A 133 -9.21 -3.76 -4.11
C VAL A 133 -10.07 -2.50 -4.28
N PHE A 134 -10.01 -1.87 -5.45
CA PHE A 134 -10.71 -0.62 -5.78
C PHE A 134 -11.66 -0.81 -6.97
N PRO A 135 -12.87 -1.37 -6.78
CA PRO A 135 -13.79 -1.66 -7.88
C PRO A 135 -14.24 -0.40 -8.62
N SER A 136 -14.43 0.72 -7.90
CA SER A 136 -14.86 1.99 -8.48
C SER A 136 -13.82 2.57 -9.46
N LEU A 137 -12.52 2.34 -9.22
CA LEU A 137 -11.46 2.80 -10.13
C LEU A 137 -11.46 2.04 -11.46
N LYS A 138 -11.98 0.80 -11.50
CA LYS A 138 -12.08 0.03 -12.75
C LYS A 138 -12.94 0.74 -13.79
N ALA A 139 -14.05 1.34 -13.36
CA ALA A 139 -14.98 2.04 -14.25
C ALA A 139 -14.33 3.27 -14.94
N ASN A 140 -13.27 3.81 -14.34
CA ASN A 140 -12.57 5.00 -14.83
C ASN A 140 -11.40 4.67 -15.78
N GLY A 141 -11.21 3.39 -16.15
CA GLY A 141 -10.20 2.99 -17.13
C GLY A 141 -8.78 3.47 -16.79
N ALA A 142 -8.17 4.22 -17.71
CA ALA A 142 -6.80 4.73 -17.58
C ALA A 142 -6.64 5.74 -16.43
N ASP A 143 -7.65 6.56 -16.15
CA ASP A 143 -7.59 7.52 -15.04
C ASP A 143 -7.62 6.79 -13.69
N GLY A 144 -8.43 5.73 -13.58
CA GLY A 144 -8.44 4.87 -12.41
C GLY A 144 -7.11 4.15 -12.19
N ALA A 145 -6.46 3.69 -13.26
CA ALA A 145 -5.11 3.14 -13.20
C ALA A 145 -4.08 4.17 -12.71
N ALA A 146 -4.11 5.39 -13.25
CA ALA A 146 -3.20 6.46 -12.87
C ALA A 146 -3.32 6.83 -11.37
N VAL A 147 -4.52 6.74 -10.79
CA VAL A 147 -4.71 6.93 -9.35
C VAL A 147 -4.00 5.86 -8.54
N VAL A 148 -4.08 4.58 -8.93
CA VAL A 148 -3.37 3.49 -8.25
C VAL A 148 -1.86 3.69 -8.30
N ASP A 149 -1.32 4.05 -9.47
CA ASP A 149 0.10 4.33 -9.65
C ASP A 149 0.55 5.52 -8.78
N LYS A 150 -0.25 6.59 -8.75
CA LYS A 150 0.04 7.78 -7.94
C LYS A 150 0.10 7.43 -6.45
N VAL A 151 -0.86 6.67 -5.93
CA VAL A 151 -0.87 6.21 -4.53
C VAL A 151 0.36 5.35 -4.25
N GLN A 152 0.67 4.38 -5.12
CA GLN A 152 1.82 3.50 -4.95
C GLN A 152 3.13 4.28 -4.89
N VAL A 153 3.38 5.15 -5.87
CA VAL A 153 4.61 5.95 -5.94
C VAL A 153 4.75 6.84 -4.70
N SER A 154 3.66 7.48 -4.26
CA SER A 154 3.69 8.39 -3.12
C SER A 154 3.98 7.68 -1.78
N LEU A 155 3.59 6.41 -1.66
CA LEU A 155 3.73 5.65 -0.41
C LEU A 155 4.89 4.67 -0.40
N LYS A 156 5.38 4.22 -1.56
CA LYS A 156 6.37 3.12 -1.68
C LYS A 156 7.56 3.31 -0.74
N ARG A 157 8.10 4.53 -0.65
CA ARG A 157 9.23 4.84 0.23
C ARG A 157 8.97 4.45 1.68
N TYR A 158 7.85 4.87 2.25
CA TYR A 158 7.51 4.58 3.64
C TYR A 158 7.29 3.09 3.89
N PHE A 159 6.80 2.34 2.90
CA PHE A 159 6.67 0.89 2.99
C PHE A 159 8.05 0.20 2.97
N VAL A 160 8.91 0.59 2.03
CA VAL A 160 10.27 0.03 1.91
C VAL A 160 11.11 0.32 3.15
N GLU A 161 10.97 1.51 3.75
CA GLU A 161 11.61 1.86 5.02
C GLU A 161 11.23 0.89 6.16
N MET A 162 10.02 0.33 6.14
CA MET A 162 9.53 -0.67 7.10
C MET A 162 9.76 -2.13 6.68
N GLY A 163 10.55 -2.38 5.63
CA GLY A 163 10.80 -3.74 5.15
C GLY A 163 9.61 -4.36 4.43
N LEU A 164 8.71 -3.52 3.90
CA LEU A 164 7.53 -3.93 3.14
C LEU A 164 7.65 -3.52 1.67
N MET A 165 6.91 -4.19 0.82
CA MET A 165 6.67 -3.80 -0.56
C MET A 165 5.21 -3.41 -0.75
N LEU A 166 5.01 -2.36 -1.55
CA LEU A 166 3.71 -1.92 -2.03
C LEU A 166 3.67 -2.09 -3.55
N GLY A 167 2.88 -3.04 -4.04
CA GLY A 167 2.75 -3.37 -5.46
C GLY A 167 1.45 -2.83 -6.05
N GLU A 168 1.54 -2.19 -7.21
CA GLU A 168 0.42 -1.73 -8.01
C GLU A 168 -0.05 -2.78 -9.01
N PHE A 169 -1.37 -2.94 -9.14
CA PHE A 169 -1.99 -3.88 -10.08
C PHE A 169 -3.22 -3.23 -10.72
N HIS A 170 -3.28 -3.24 -12.05
CA HIS A 170 -4.42 -2.75 -12.83
C HIS A 170 -4.31 -3.22 -14.29
N ALA A 171 -5.41 -3.16 -15.04
CA ALA A 171 -5.46 -3.69 -16.41
C ALA A 171 -4.48 -3.03 -17.40
N ALA A 172 -4.14 -1.75 -17.17
CA ALA A 172 -3.24 -0.95 -18.01
C ALA A 172 -1.75 -1.03 -17.58
N ASN A 173 -1.39 -1.92 -16.66
CA ASN A 173 -0.02 -1.96 -16.16
C ASN A 173 0.95 -2.47 -17.24
N GLU A 174 1.99 -1.69 -17.51
CA GLU A 174 3.01 -1.96 -18.53
C GLU A 174 4.35 -2.47 -17.95
N SER A 175 4.44 -2.70 -16.64
CA SER A 175 5.68 -3.21 -16.04
C SER A 175 6.03 -4.59 -16.64
N PRO A 176 7.26 -4.75 -17.17
CA PRO A 176 7.69 -6.00 -17.76
C PRO A 176 7.96 -7.07 -16.70
N GLY A 177 7.85 -8.34 -17.09
CA GLY A 177 8.31 -9.46 -16.29
C GLY A 177 9.84 -9.52 -16.21
N LEU A 178 10.37 -10.00 -15.07
CA LEU A 178 11.82 -10.07 -14.83
C LEU A 178 12.61 -10.94 -15.82
N ARG A 179 11.96 -11.91 -16.46
CA ARG A 179 12.58 -12.87 -17.40
C ARG A 179 12.02 -12.77 -18.82
N ASN A 180 10.97 -11.99 -19.02
CA ASN A 180 10.37 -11.75 -20.33
C ASN A 180 9.81 -10.32 -20.37
N PRO A 181 10.41 -9.42 -21.17
CA PRO A 181 9.98 -8.03 -21.27
C PRO A 181 8.60 -7.85 -21.93
N ASP A 182 8.07 -8.87 -22.62
CA ASP A 182 6.74 -8.82 -23.25
C ASP A 182 5.63 -9.33 -22.31
N PHE A 183 5.99 -9.92 -21.17
CA PHE A 183 5.03 -10.40 -20.19
C PHE A 183 4.63 -9.27 -19.23
N ARG A 184 3.34 -9.21 -18.86
CA ARG A 184 2.76 -8.17 -17.99
C ARG A 184 2.16 -8.79 -16.73
N PRO A 185 3.00 -9.19 -15.75
CA PRO A 185 2.55 -9.94 -14.58
C PRO A 185 1.67 -9.13 -13.62
N LEU A 186 1.70 -7.80 -13.69
CA LEU A 186 0.97 -6.91 -12.79
C LEU A 186 -0.40 -6.49 -13.33
N ARG A 187 -0.85 -7.05 -14.46
CA ARG A 187 -2.20 -6.83 -14.97
C ARG A 187 -3.21 -7.64 -14.16
N SER A 188 -4.22 -6.94 -13.63
CA SER A 188 -5.29 -7.51 -12.82
C SER A 188 -6.68 -7.14 -13.37
N PRO A 189 -7.73 -7.93 -13.04
CA PRO A 189 -9.09 -7.65 -13.50
C PRO A 189 -9.74 -6.43 -12.82
N ILE A 190 -9.22 -6.03 -11.66
CA ILE A 190 -9.69 -4.90 -10.86
C ILE A 190 -8.44 -4.17 -10.31
N PRO A 191 -8.40 -2.83 -10.34
CA PRO A 191 -7.29 -2.08 -9.75
C PRO A 191 -7.13 -2.40 -8.25
N MET A 192 -5.90 -2.59 -7.80
CA MET A 192 -5.60 -2.91 -6.39
C MET A 192 -4.17 -2.53 -6.00
N LEU A 193 -3.94 -2.41 -4.70
CA LEU A 193 -2.61 -2.32 -4.10
C LEU A 193 -2.35 -3.55 -3.23
N ALA A 194 -1.16 -4.13 -3.35
CA ALA A 194 -0.73 -5.27 -2.59
C ALA A 194 0.34 -4.88 -1.56
N ILE A 195 0.15 -5.28 -0.30
CA ILE A 195 1.12 -5.11 0.79
C ILE A 195 1.68 -6.48 1.12
N ARG A 196 3.02 -6.60 1.18
CA ARG A 196 3.70 -7.81 1.67
C ARG A 196 5.05 -7.44 2.28
N HIS A 197 5.67 -8.38 2.98
CA HIS A 197 7.08 -8.26 3.34
C HIS A 197 7.96 -8.19 2.08
N MET A 198 9.01 -7.36 2.15
CA MET A 198 10.05 -7.29 1.14
C MET A 198 10.89 -8.57 1.18
N VAL A 199 11.31 -9.04 0.01
CA VAL A 199 12.10 -10.25 -0.16
C VAL A 199 13.33 -9.99 -1.03
N GLU A 200 14.29 -10.91 -0.99
CA GLU A 200 15.54 -10.80 -1.75
C GLU A 200 15.39 -10.73 -3.28
N SER A 201 14.22 -11.05 -3.83
CA SER A 201 13.92 -10.92 -5.26
C SER A 201 13.42 -9.52 -5.64
N ASP A 202 13.31 -8.60 -4.67
CA ASP A 202 12.79 -7.25 -4.90
C ASP A 202 13.83 -6.24 -5.39
N LEU A 203 15.12 -6.56 -5.29
CA LEU A 203 16.21 -5.66 -5.69
C LEU A 203 16.00 -5.03 -7.09
N PRO A 204 15.60 -5.77 -8.14
CA PRO A 204 15.35 -5.19 -9.47
C PRO A 204 14.27 -4.10 -9.51
N PHE A 205 13.35 -4.07 -8.54
CA PHE A 205 12.29 -3.07 -8.42
C PHE A 205 12.70 -1.84 -7.59
N LEU A 206 13.88 -1.88 -6.96
CA LEU A 206 14.42 -0.81 -6.10
C LEU A 206 15.57 -0.05 -6.78
N ILE A 207 16.30 -0.69 -7.71
CA ILE A 207 17.42 -0.09 -8.44
C ILE A 207 17.03 0.66 -9.73
N ARG A 208 15.75 0.60 -10.14
CA ARG A 208 15.30 1.14 -11.44
C ARG A 208 15.66 2.61 -11.59
N GLU A 209 16.31 2.96 -12.70
CA GLU A 209 16.74 4.34 -13.01
C GLU A 209 15.58 5.31 -13.22
N THR A 210 14.37 4.80 -13.40
CA THR A 210 13.13 5.61 -13.39
C THR A 210 12.91 6.32 -12.05
N TYR A 211 13.50 5.84 -10.96
CA TYR A 211 13.48 6.53 -9.67
C TYR A 211 14.62 7.54 -9.58
N PRO A 212 14.37 8.74 -9.04
CA PRO A 212 15.44 9.69 -8.83
C PRO A 212 16.50 9.13 -7.84
N PRO A 213 17.75 9.62 -7.90
CA PRO A 213 18.85 9.09 -7.10
C PRO A 213 18.57 9.04 -5.59
N LYS A 214 17.85 10.03 -5.03
CA LYS A 214 17.53 10.10 -3.60
C LYS A 214 16.61 8.95 -3.17
N GLU A 215 15.61 8.63 -3.98
CA GLU A 215 14.67 7.54 -3.74
C GLU A 215 15.37 6.20 -3.85
N ARG A 216 16.21 6.00 -4.88
CA ARG A 216 17.02 4.77 -5.02
C ARG A 216 17.95 4.56 -3.84
N SER A 217 18.66 5.60 -3.40
CA SER A 217 19.50 5.53 -2.19
C SER A 217 18.67 5.11 -0.98
N SER A 218 17.52 5.76 -0.75
CA SER A 218 16.62 5.42 0.35
C SER A 218 16.18 3.96 0.30
N PHE A 219 15.75 3.48 -0.87
CA PHE A 219 15.30 2.10 -1.02
C PHE A 219 16.42 1.10 -0.75
N LEU A 220 17.63 1.35 -1.25
CA LEU A 220 18.75 0.43 -1.13
C LEU A 220 19.33 0.40 0.29
N ARG A 221 19.32 1.53 1.00
CA ARG A 221 19.65 1.56 2.44
C ARG A 221 18.68 0.69 3.24
N SER A 222 17.37 0.84 3.02
CA SER A 222 16.37 0.03 3.71
C SER A 222 16.43 -1.45 3.31
N TYR A 223 16.66 -1.75 2.03
CA TYR A 223 16.86 -3.12 1.55
C TYR A 223 18.04 -3.81 2.24
N LEU A 224 19.19 -3.14 2.29
CA LEU A 224 20.38 -3.65 2.99
C LEU A 224 20.16 -3.76 4.50
N PHE A 225 19.45 -2.81 5.12
CA PHE A 225 19.14 -2.84 6.54
C PHE A 225 18.27 -4.06 6.91
N HIS A 226 17.22 -4.32 6.14
CA HIS A 226 16.25 -5.38 6.46
C HIS A 226 16.73 -6.78 6.02
N LEU A 227 17.44 -6.89 4.90
CA LEU A 227 17.77 -8.19 4.30
C LEU A 227 19.26 -8.49 4.28
N GLY A 228 20.14 -7.53 4.58
CA GLY A 228 21.58 -7.63 4.35
C GLY A 228 22.25 -8.84 4.98
N GLY A 229 21.78 -9.30 6.15
CA GLY A 229 22.29 -10.50 6.82
C GLY A 229 21.90 -11.83 6.17
N GLU A 230 20.92 -11.83 5.27
CA GLU A 230 20.36 -13.02 4.62
C GLU A 230 20.71 -13.09 3.12
N LEU A 231 21.28 -12.03 2.55
CA LEU A 231 21.61 -11.97 1.13
C LEU A 231 22.84 -12.84 0.79
N SER A 232 22.77 -13.51 -0.36
CA SER A 232 23.98 -14.02 -1.02
C SER A 232 24.97 -12.88 -1.29
N GLU A 233 26.28 -13.17 -1.28
CA GLU A 233 27.34 -12.20 -1.57
C GLU A 233 27.10 -11.41 -2.88
N VAL A 234 26.67 -12.10 -3.93
CA VAL A 234 26.36 -11.49 -5.23
C VAL A 234 25.26 -10.44 -5.12
N LYS A 235 24.17 -10.75 -4.42
CA LYS A 235 23.05 -9.81 -4.22
C LYS A 235 23.41 -8.67 -3.29
N PHE A 236 24.16 -8.95 -2.22
CA PHE A 236 24.64 -7.93 -1.30
C PHE A 236 25.51 -6.92 -2.06
N LYS A 237 26.47 -7.40 -2.85
CA LYS A 237 27.33 -6.55 -3.69
C LYS A 237 26.51 -5.75 -4.70
N ALA A 238 25.57 -6.37 -5.41
CA ALA A 238 24.72 -5.67 -6.36
C ALA A 238 23.89 -4.54 -5.71
N ALA A 239 23.34 -4.77 -4.52
CA ALA A 239 22.63 -3.75 -3.76
C ALA A 239 23.56 -2.62 -3.29
N LEU A 240 24.76 -2.95 -2.83
CA LEU A 240 25.77 -1.98 -2.40
C LEU A 240 26.27 -1.12 -3.58
N ASP A 241 26.60 -1.74 -4.72
CA ASP A 241 27.01 -1.04 -5.94
C ASP A 241 25.90 -0.07 -6.40
N GLY A 242 24.64 -0.50 -6.37
CA GLY A 242 23.49 0.35 -6.67
C GLY A 242 23.36 1.54 -5.70
N LEU A 243 23.62 1.32 -4.42
CA LEU A 243 23.59 2.38 -3.41
C LEU A 243 24.70 3.40 -3.66
N ILE A 244 25.92 2.95 -3.90
CA ILE A 244 27.06 3.80 -4.23
C ILE A 244 26.75 4.64 -5.48
N ALA A 245 26.23 4.02 -6.54
CA ALA A 245 25.87 4.72 -7.76
C ALA A 245 24.80 5.80 -7.52
N ALA A 246 23.80 5.50 -6.69
CA ALA A 246 22.77 6.48 -6.32
C ALA A 246 23.36 7.66 -5.52
N GLU A 247 24.21 7.40 -4.53
CA GLU A 247 24.85 8.45 -3.71
C GLU A 247 25.78 9.34 -4.53
N VAL A 248 26.60 8.75 -5.42
CA VAL A 248 27.45 9.51 -6.34
C VAL A 248 26.60 10.44 -7.22
N ALA A 249 25.49 9.94 -7.77
CA ALA A 249 24.60 10.77 -8.59
C ALA A 249 23.93 11.90 -7.79
N ILE A 250 23.64 11.71 -6.50
CA ILE A 250 23.12 12.79 -5.62
C ILE A 250 24.16 13.90 -5.48
N VAL A 251 25.42 13.54 -5.20
CA VAL A 251 26.52 14.50 -5.02
C VAL A 251 26.79 15.25 -6.32
N LEU A 252 26.85 14.55 -7.45
CA LEU A 252 27.11 15.16 -8.75
C LEU A 252 25.98 16.11 -9.20
N ASN A 253 24.72 15.81 -8.88
CA ASN A 253 23.59 16.67 -9.21
C ASN A 253 23.44 17.88 -8.26
N ALA A 254 24.20 17.91 -7.16
CA ALA A 254 24.21 19.01 -6.20
C ALA A 254 25.38 19.99 -6.43
N ALA A 255 26.34 19.62 -7.28
CA ALA A 255 27.48 20.43 -7.72
C ALA A 255 27.12 21.24 -8.97
#